data_AF-A0A2D5ZTK1-F1
#
_entry.id   AF-A0A2D5ZTK1-F1
#
_cell.length_a   1.000
_cell.length_b   1.000
_cell.length_c   1.000
_cell.angle_alpha   90.00
_cell.angle_beta   90.00
_cell.angle_gamma   90.00
#
_symmetry.space_group_name_H-M   'P 1'
#
loop_
_entity.id
_entity.type
_entity.pdbx_description
1 polymer ?
#
loop_
_entity_poly.entity_id
_entity_poly.type
_entity_poly.pdbx_seq_one_letter_code
_entity_poly.pdbx_strand_id
1 'polypeptide(L)'
;MNQVEIAEHLDISERQLRDVLSRLKLDHKVNSLEEIRLAYIRDLREKAAGRTPTTHRQKLDEAKTREAIASAQMKELELFKEHKLVLDRTQVRDAMDQWTIIAKSEYENSVDKIIALIEDQYEVSIDRESINGIVESTCRVIGDFQFQS
;
A
#
# COMPACT_ATOMS: atom_id res chain seq x y z
N MET A 1 -31.80 47.47 -14.58
CA MET A 1 -31.36 47.57 -13.17
C MET A 1 -29.89 47.87 -13.14
N ASN A 2 -29.45 48.71 -12.22
CA ASN A 2 -28.04 48.98 -12.01
C ASN A 2 -27.42 47.91 -11.10
N GLN A 3 -26.15 47.52 -11.34
CA GLN A 3 -25.44 46.56 -10.49
C GLN A 3 -25.21 47.11 -9.08
N VAL A 4 -25.04 48.43 -8.96
CA VAL A 4 -24.91 49.16 -7.68
C VAL A 4 -26.14 48.90 -6.79
N GLU A 5 -27.33 49.09 -7.33
CA GLU A 5 -28.59 48.92 -6.60
C GLU A 5 -28.77 47.46 -6.13
N ILE A 6 -28.46 46.49 -6.99
CA ILE A 6 -28.54 45.07 -6.63
C ILE A 6 -27.53 44.74 -5.52
N ALA A 7 -26.32 45.29 -5.59
CA ALA A 7 -25.27 45.07 -4.59
C ALA A 7 -25.68 45.62 -3.21
N GLU A 8 -26.26 46.83 -3.17
CA GLU A 8 -26.84 47.43 -1.96
C GLU A 8 -27.99 46.57 -1.40
N HIS A 9 -28.90 46.11 -2.26
CA HIS A 9 -30.04 45.27 -1.84
C HIS A 9 -29.66 43.90 -1.28
N LEU A 10 -28.45 43.43 -1.57
CA LEU A 10 -27.89 42.16 -1.10
C LEU A 10 -26.82 42.36 -0.01
N ASP A 11 -26.53 43.61 0.37
CA ASP A 11 -25.50 44.01 1.34
C ASP A 11 -24.11 43.42 1.03
N ILE A 12 -23.70 43.51 -0.24
CA ILE A 12 -22.41 43.01 -0.73
C ILE A 12 -21.73 44.03 -1.64
N SER A 13 -20.41 43.90 -1.83
CA SER A 13 -19.70 44.70 -2.82
C SER A 13 -20.07 44.31 -4.26
N GLU A 14 -19.99 45.24 -5.21
CA GLU A 14 -20.22 44.94 -6.64
C GLU A 14 -19.30 43.84 -7.18
N ARG A 15 -18.07 43.77 -6.67
CA ARG A 15 -17.13 42.69 -6.99
C ARG A 15 -17.70 41.34 -6.57
N GLN A 16 -18.19 41.24 -5.35
CA GLN A 16 -18.81 40.01 -4.84
C GLN A 16 -20.13 39.71 -5.56
N LEU A 17 -20.90 40.72 -5.95
CA LEU A 17 -22.10 40.55 -6.75
C LEU A 17 -21.78 39.87 -8.09
N ARG A 18 -20.73 40.30 -8.79
CA ARG A 18 -20.31 39.67 -10.06
C ARG A 18 -19.89 38.21 -9.88
N ASP A 19 -19.19 37.91 -8.80
CA ASP A 19 -18.80 36.53 -8.46
C ASP A 19 -20.01 35.66 -8.10
N VAL A 20 -21.03 36.24 -7.44
CA VAL A 20 -22.30 35.57 -7.12
C VAL A 20 -23.13 35.32 -8.38
N LEU A 21 -23.30 36.33 -9.25
CA LEU A 21 -24.07 36.23 -10.49
C LEU A 21 -23.46 35.18 -11.43
N SER A 22 -22.14 35.18 -11.59
CA SER A 22 -21.42 34.18 -12.39
C SER A 22 -21.54 32.77 -11.80
N ARG A 23 -21.38 32.60 -10.48
CA ARG A 23 -21.53 31.31 -9.80
C ARG A 23 -22.94 30.74 -9.91
N LEU A 24 -23.96 31.59 -9.73
CA LEU A 24 -25.37 31.21 -9.78
C LEU A 24 -25.94 31.20 -11.21
N LYS A 25 -25.12 31.56 -12.22
CA LYS A 25 -25.50 31.66 -13.63
C LYS A 25 -26.72 32.56 -13.86
N LEU A 26 -26.75 33.70 -13.18
CA LEU A 26 -27.80 34.72 -13.28
C LEU A 26 -27.30 35.95 -14.02
N ASP A 27 -28.17 36.58 -14.80
CA ASP A 27 -27.89 37.85 -15.46
C ASP A 27 -28.81 38.96 -14.96
N HIS A 28 -28.22 39.98 -14.33
CA HIS A 28 -28.91 41.20 -13.89
C HIS A 28 -29.70 41.97 -14.97
N LYS A 29 -29.43 41.72 -16.26
CA LYS A 29 -30.18 42.32 -17.38
C LYS A 29 -31.45 41.54 -17.72
N VAL A 30 -31.50 40.25 -17.39
CA VAL A 30 -32.57 39.33 -17.76
C VAL A 30 -33.43 38.98 -16.55
N ASN A 31 -32.79 38.73 -15.41
CA ASN A 31 -33.44 38.35 -14.17
C ASN A 31 -33.91 39.57 -13.39
N SER A 32 -35.05 39.43 -12.71
CA SER A 32 -35.58 40.46 -11.82
C SER A 32 -34.79 40.52 -10.50
N LEU A 33 -34.89 41.65 -9.78
CA LEU A 33 -34.27 41.81 -8.47
C LEU A 33 -34.73 40.74 -7.48
N GLU A 34 -36.00 40.36 -7.54
CA GLU A 34 -36.59 39.33 -6.67
C GLU A 34 -36.01 37.95 -6.94
N GLU A 35 -35.84 37.57 -8.21
CA GLU A 35 -35.22 36.31 -8.61
C GLU A 35 -33.78 36.20 -8.12
N ILE A 36 -33.00 37.28 -8.28
CA ILE A 36 -31.61 37.34 -7.82
C ILE A 36 -31.55 37.24 -6.30
N ARG A 37 -32.44 37.94 -5.58
CA ARG A 37 -32.50 37.89 -4.11
C ARG A 37 -32.88 36.50 -3.60
N LEU A 38 -33.90 35.86 -4.19
CA LEU A 38 -34.32 34.52 -3.80
C LEU A 38 -33.22 33.49 -4.06
N ALA A 39 -32.55 33.57 -5.21
CA ALA A 39 -31.43 32.69 -5.53
C ALA A 39 -30.25 32.88 -4.57
N TYR A 40 -29.91 34.13 -4.23
CA TYR A 40 -28.86 34.42 -3.27
C TYR A 40 -29.19 33.92 -1.85
N ILE A 41 -30.42 34.12 -1.39
CA ILE A 41 -30.87 33.60 -0.08
C ILE A 41 -30.82 32.07 -0.06
N ARG A 42 -31.19 31.40 -1.17
CA ARG A 42 -31.07 29.93 -1.27
C ARG A 42 -29.60 29.47 -1.20
N ASP A 43 -28.69 30.13 -1.92
CA ASP A 43 -27.24 29.86 -1.86
C ASP A 43 -26.68 30.03 -0.44
N LEU A 44 -27.07 31.10 0.26
CA LEU A 44 -26.68 31.31 1.66
C LEU A 44 -27.23 30.24 2.60
N ARG A 45 -28.48 29.79 2.41
CA ARG A 45 -29.08 28.72 3.22
C ARG A 45 -28.39 27.38 2.98
N GLU A 46 -28.02 27.06 1.74
CA GLU A 46 -27.27 25.83 1.43
C GLU A 46 -25.87 25.83 2.03
N LYS A 47 -25.18 26.98 1.97
CA LYS A 47 -23.86 27.16 2.62
C LYS A 47 -23.95 27.05 4.13
N ALA A 48 -24.93 27.70 4.74
CA ALA A 48 -25.14 27.62 6.19
C ALA A 48 -25.55 26.21 6.64
N ALA A 49 -26.30 25.48 5.81
CA ALA A 49 -26.62 24.07 6.03
C ALA A 49 -25.42 23.12 5.79
N GLY A 50 -24.25 23.65 5.39
CA GLY A 50 -23.05 22.87 5.13
C GLY A 50 -23.14 21.97 3.90
N ARG A 51 -24.12 22.20 3.01
CA ARG A 51 -24.35 21.40 1.79
C ARG A 51 -23.48 21.83 0.62
N THR A 52 -22.80 22.96 0.73
CA THR A 52 -21.77 23.36 -0.23
C THR A 52 -20.44 22.79 0.24
N PRO A 53 -19.86 21.80 -0.45
CA PRO A 53 -18.53 21.36 -0.12
C PRO A 53 -17.57 22.52 -0.37
N THR A 54 -17.03 23.12 0.68
CA THR A 54 -15.85 23.97 0.52
C THR A 54 -14.70 23.06 0.09
N THR A 55 -13.90 23.48 -0.89
CA THR A 55 -12.78 22.69 -1.43
C THR A 55 -11.85 22.17 -0.32
N HIS A 56 -11.73 22.91 0.78
CA HIS A 56 -10.97 22.48 1.96
C HIS A 56 -11.61 21.33 2.73
N ARG A 57 -12.95 21.30 2.85
CA ARG A 57 -13.67 20.22 3.55
C ARG A 57 -13.62 18.92 2.76
N GLN A 58 -13.77 19.00 1.42
CA GLN A 58 -13.56 17.84 0.54
C GLN A 58 -12.15 17.27 0.66
N LYS A 59 -11.12 18.12 0.58
CA LYS A 59 -9.72 17.69 0.73
C LYS A 59 -9.44 17.05 2.09
N LEU A 60 -10.05 17.58 3.16
CA LEU A 60 -9.92 17.00 4.50
C LEU A 60 -10.60 15.63 4.60
N ASP A 61 -11.81 15.49 4.05
CA ASP A 61 -12.54 14.23 4.05
C ASP A 61 -11.84 13.17 3.18
N GLU A 62 -11.27 13.57 2.04
CA GLU A 62 -10.41 12.71 1.21
C GLU A 62 -9.15 12.25 1.95
N ALA A 63 -8.48 13.16 2.67
CA ALA A 63 -7.29 12.84 3.45
C ALA A 63 -7.60 11.86 4.57
N LYS A 64 -8.70 12.09 5.31
CA LYS A 64 -9.18 11.17 6.36
C LYS A 64 -9.57 9.80 5.79
N THR A 65 -10.20 9.78 4.63
CA THR A 65 -10.58 8.52 3.96
C THR A 65 -9.32 7.74 3.57
N ARG A 66 -8.30 8.42 3.02
CA ARG A 66 -7.03 7.80 2.67
C ARG A 66 -6.29 7.25 3.89
N GLU A 67 -6.25 8.01 4.98
CA GLU A 67 -5.66 7.59 6.25
C GLU A 67 -6.39 6.37 6.82
N ALA A 68 -7.72 6.37 6.81
CA ALA A 68 -8.53 5.25 7.27
C ALA A 68 -8.27 3.98 6.45
N ILE A 69 -8.16 4.10 5.12
CA ILE A 69 -7.82 2.98 4.23
C ILE A 69 -6.42 2.45 4.54
N ALA A 70 -5.41 3.33 4.64
CA ALA A 70 -4.04 2.92 4.95
C ALA A 70 -3.96 2.24 6.33
N SER A 71 -4.66 2.77 7.33
CA SER A 71 -4.73 2.17 8.66
C SER A 71 -5.42 0.80 8.65
N ALA A 72 -6.48 0.63 7.86
CA ALA A 72 -7.14 -0.66 7.69
C ALA A 72 -6.22 -1.69 7.03
N GLN A 73 -5.50 -1.31 5.97
CA GLN A 73 -4.53 -2.18 5.30
C GLN A 73 -3.39 -2.60 6.23
N MET A 74 -2.88 -1.68 7.06
CA MET A 74 -1.86 -2.00 8.06
C MET A 74 -2.37 -3.03 9.08
N LYS A 75 -3.59 -2.84 9.61
CA LYS A 75 -4.21 -3.78 10.56
C LYS A 75 -4.43 -5.16 9.93
N GLU A 76 -4.82 -5.20 8.66
CA GLU A 76 -4.99 -6.47 7.94
C GLU A 76 -3.65 -7.21 7.77
N LEU A 77 -2.58 -6.48 7.42
CA LEU A 77 -1.23 -7.06 7.36
C LEU A 77 -0.73 -7.54 8.73
N GLU A 78 -1.02 -6.82 9.81
CA GLU A 78 -0.70 -7.27 11.18
C GLU A 78 -1.45 -8.56 11.54
N LEU A 79 -2.74 -8.63 11.21
CA LEU A 79 -3.57 -9.81 11.43
C LEU A 79 -3.05 -11.01 10.63
N PHE A 80 -2.63 -10.82 9.38
CA PHE A 80 -1.99 -11.86 8.58
C PHE A 80 -0.67 -12.33 9.18
N LYS A 81 0.15 -11.42 9.76
CA LYS A 81 1.38 -11.79 10.46
C LYS A 81 1.07 -12.62 11.71
N GLU A 82 0.08 -12.21 12.51
CA GLU A 82 -0.33 -12.93 13.72
C GLU A 82 -0.81 -14.35 13.40
N HIS A 83 -1.60 -14.50 12.34
CA HIS A 83 -2.05 -15.79 11.85
C HIS A 83 -1.00 -16.56 11.03
N LYS A 84 0.23 -16.05 10.92
CA LYS A 84 1.33 -16.66 10.15
C LYS A 84 0.99 -16.92 8.67
N LEU A 85 0.10 -16.11 8.10
CA LEU A 85 -0.32 -16.19 6.70
C LEU A 85 0.63 -15.44 5.76
N VAL A 86 1.45 -14.54 6.30
CA VAL A 86 2.50 -13.84 5.58
C VAL A 86 3.82 -13.99 6.34
N LEU A 87 4.89 -14.27 5.62
CA LEU A 87 6.24 -14.37 6.15
C LEU A 87 7.05 -13.15 5.72
N ASP A 88 7.91 -12.67 6.61
CA ASP A 88 8.87 -11.63 6.24
C ASP A 88 9.90 -12.20 5.25
N ARG A 89 10.25 -11.42 4.22
CA ARG A 89 11.21 -11.83 3.19
C ARG A 89 12.57 -12.24 3.79
N THR A 90 13.00 -11.55 4.85
CA THR A 90 14.25 -11.82 5.56
C THR A 90 14.16 -13.15 6.28
N GLN A 91 13.06 -13.40 6.99
CA GLN A 91 12.83 -14.68 7.68
C GLN A 91 12.81 -15.86 6.72
N VAL A 92 12.21 -15.70 5.54
CA VAL A 92 12.23 -16.75 4.50
C VAL A 92 13.65 -17.01 4.02
N ARG A 93 14.44 -15.95 3.78
CA ARG A 93 15.84 -16.08 3.35
C ARG A 93 16.68 -16.80 4.41
N ASP A 94 16.61 -16.35 5.67
CA ASP A 94 17.35 -16.95 6.77
C ASP A 94 16.99 -18.43 6.95
N ALA A 95 15.70 -18.77 6.84
CA ALA A 95 15.26 -20.16 6.90
C ALA A 95 15.81 -20.99 5.74
N MET A 96 15.84 -20.47 4.51
CA MET A 96 16.41 -21.17 3.36
C MET A 96 17.92 -21.36 3.51
N ASP A 97 18.65 -20.36 3.99
CA ASP A 97 20.10 -20.46 4.23
C ASP A 97 20.40 -21.53 5.29
N GLN A 98 19.63 -21.57 6.37
CA GLN A 98 19.73 -22.63 7.38
C GLN A 98 19.43 -24.01 6.81
N TRP A 99 18.38 -24.14 5.98
CA TRP A 99 18.04 -25.40 5.33
C TRP A 99 19.15 -25.90 4.41
N THR A 100 19.80 -25.02 3.66
CA THR A 100 20.94 -25.36 2.80
C THR A 100 22.12 -25.91 3.61
N ILE A 101 22.43 -25.28 4.75
CA ILE A 101 23.50 -25.75 5.65
C ILE A 101 23.18 -27.13 6.22
N ILE A 102 21.94 -27.33 6.69
CA ILE A 102 21.50 -28.62 7.24
C ILE A 102 21.55 -29.70 6.16
N ALA A 103 21.02 -29.43 4.97
CA ALA A 103 21.01 -30.37 3.86
C ALA A 103 22.42 -30.81 3.45
N LYS A 104 23.37 -29.86 3.38
CA LYS A 104 24.78 -30.16 3.10
C LYS A 104 25.39 -31.08 4.17
N SER A 105 25.21 -30.73 5.44
CA SER A 105 25.76 -31.50 6.57
C SER A 105 25.17 -32.91 6.64
N GLU A 106 23.85 -33.06 6.50
CA GLU A 106 23.20 -34.37 6.50
C GLU A 106 23.64 -35.25 5.33
N TYR A 107 23.84 -34.66 4.14
CA TYR A 107 24.34 -35.39 2.98
C TYR A 107 25.77 -35.90 3.21
N GLU A 108 26.70 -35.03 3.64
CA GLU A 108 28.08 -35.40 3.95
C GLU A 108 28.13 -36.51 5.01
N ASN A 109 27.38 -36.35 6.11
CA ASN A 109 27.28 -37.35 7.17
C ASN A 109 26.69 -38.68 6.68
N SER A 110 25.73 -38.64 5.75
CA SER A 110 25.16 -39.86 5.17
C SER A 110 26.19 -40.62 4.34
N VAL A 111 26.99 -39.92 3.55
CA VAL A 111 28.06 -40.52 2.74
C VAL A 111 29.11 -41.18 3.65
N ASP A 112 29.55 -40.47 4.69
CA ASP A 112 30.51 -41.01 5.66
C ASP A 112 30.00 -42.27 6.36
N LYS A 113 28.73 -42.29 6.77
CA LYS A 113 28.10 -43.47 7.38
C LYS A 113 28.02 -44.65 6.41
N ILE A 114 27.69 -44.40 5.15
CA ILE A 114 27.65 -45.45 4.13
C ILE A 114 29.05 -46.04 3.90
N ILE A 115 30.08 -45.19 3.79
CA ILE A 115 31.47 -45.64 3.66
C ILE A 115 31.85 -46.50 4.86
N ALA A 116 31.62 -46.01 6.09
CA ALA A 116 31.95 -46.75 7.31
C ALA A 116 31.26 -48.13 7.37
N LEU A 117 29.98 -48.21 6.96
CA LEU A 117 29.25 -49.48 6.92
C LEU A 117 29.85 -50.46 5.89
N ILE A 118 30.32 -49.98 4.74
CA ILE A 118 30.93 -50.84 3.72
C ILE A 118 32.33 -51.29 4.18
N GLU A 119 33.14 -50.39 4.73
CA GLU A 119 34.47 -50.71 5.25
C GLU A 119 34.40 -51.77 6.36
N ASP A 120 33.43 -51.63 7.29
CA ASP A 120 33.20 -52.59 8.38
C ASP A 120 32.72 -53.96 7.86
N GLN A 121 31.74 -53.97 6.95
CA GLN A 121 31.13 -55.21 6.46
C GLN A 121 32.07 -56.07 5.60
N TYR A 122 32.99 -55.43 4.86
CA TYR A 122 33.85 -56.11 3.88
C TYR A 122 35.33 -56.08 4.27
N GLU A 123 35.70 -55.49 5.41
CA GLU A 123 37.09 -55.30 5.88
C GLU A 123 38.00 -54.65 4.81
N VAL A 124 37.44 -53.73 4.02
CA VAL A 124 38.15 -52.98 2.98
C VAL A 124 38.35 -51.53 3.41
N SER A 125 39.37 -50.87 2.85
CA SER A 125 39.55 -49.42 2.98
C SER A 125 39.12 -48.74 1.69
N ILE A 126 38.18 -47.80 1.79
CA ILE A 126 37.69 -47.04 0.65
C ILE A 126 38.47 -45.72 0.56
N ASP A 127 38.98 -45.44 -0.63
CA ASP A 127 39.59 -44.14 -0.91
C ASP A 127 38.51 -43.03 -0.91
N ARG A 128 38.59 -42.16 0.10
CA ARG A 128 37.68 -41.03 0.29
C ARG A 128 37.98 -39.89 -0.68
N GLU A 129 39.21 -39.77 -1.16
CA GLU A 129 39.61 -38.68 -2.06
C GLU A 129 38.87 -38.78 -3.40
N SER A 130 38.74 -39.99 -3.94
CA SER A 130 37.94 -40.28 -5.14
C SER A 130 36.43 -39.95 -4.98
N ILE A 131 35.89 -40.03 -3.76
CA ILE A 131 34.46 -39.79 -3.48
C ILE A 131 34.21 -38.29 -3.21
N ASN A 132 35.16 -37.61 -2.58
CA ASN A 132 35.03 -36.19 -2.21
C ASN A 132 34.72 -35.30 -3.40
N GLY A 133 35.26 -35.58 -4.60
CA GLY A 133 34.92 -34.82 -5.80
C GLY A 133 33.43 -34.86 -6.17
N ILE A 134 32.76 -36.00 -5.97
CA ILE A 134 31.31 -36.15 -6.22
C ILE A 134 30.51 -35.45 -5.12
N VAL A 135 30.95 -35.58 -3.88
CA VAL A 135 30.32 -34.94 -2.71
C VAL A 135 30.37 -33.42 -2.86
N GLU A 136 31.53 -32.86 -3.17
CA GLU A 136 31.72 -31.42 -3.39
C GLU A 136 30.88 -30.88 -4.55
N SER A 137 30.80 -31.61 -5.67
CA SER A 137 29.96 -31.22 -6.81
C SER A 137 28.48 -31.17 -6.41
N THR A 138 28.03 -32.12 -5.59
CA THR A 138 26.63 -32.19 -5.12
C THR A 138 26.34 -31.07 -4.12
N CYS A 139 27.24 -30.86 -3.16
CA CYS A 139 27.15 -29.78 -2.18
C CYS A 139 27.16 -28.39 -2.85
N ARG A 140 27.87 -28.23 -3.98
CA ARG A 140 27.85 -26.99 -4.76
C ARG A 140 26.48 -26.72 -5.37
N VAL A 141 25.81 -27.73 -5.92
CA VAL A 141 24.43 -27.58 -6.45
C VAL A 141 23.44 -27.20 -5.34
N ILE A 142 23.62 -27.76 -4.15
CA ILE A 142 22.82 -27.41 -2.96
C ILE A 142 23.10 -25.95 -2.54
N GLY A 143 24.37 -25.54 -2.50
CA GLY A 143 24.79 -24.20 -2.08
C GLY A 143 24.50 -23.08 -3.10
N ASP A 144 24.54 -23.39 -4.40
CA ASP A 144 24.31 -22.44 -5.48
C ASP A 144 22.81 -22.26 -5.80
N PHE A 145 21.92 -22.87 -5.02
CA PHE A 145 20.47 -22.71 -5.19
C PHE A 145 20.08 -21.24 -4.94
N GLN A 146 19.96 -20.46 -6.02
CA GLN A 146 19.45 -19.10 -5.97
C GLN A 146 17.96 -19.08 -6.29
N PHE A 147 17.18 -18.52 -5.38
CA PHE A 147 15.77 -18.21 -5.62
C PHE A 147 15.68 -17.11 -6.69
N GLN A 148 15.29 -17.46 -7.92
CA GLN A 148 14.93 -16.46 -8.93
C GLN A 148 13.63 -15.77 -8.49
N SER A 149 13.77 -14.52 -8.04
CA SER A 149 12.66 -13.63 -7.68
C SER A 149 12.20 -12.81 -8.87
#